data_AF-A0A0N4Z8A0-F1
#
_entry.id   AF-A0A0N4Z8A0-F1
#
_cell.length_a   1.000
_cell.length_b   1.000
_cell.length_c   1.000
_cell.angle_alpha   90.00
_cell.angle_beta   90.00
_cell.angle_gamma   90.00
#
_symmetry.space_group_name_H-M   'P 1'
#
loop_
_entity.id
_entity.type
_entity.pdbx_description
1 polymer ?
#
loop_
_entity_poly.entity_id
_entity_poly.type
_entity_poly.pdbx_seq_one_letter_code
_entity_poly.pdbx_strand_id
1 'polypeptide(L)'
;MVELKKEISGQCIFTDKIDEFCENLTKSYPDKVQNYTLQLYKDDKAMAVVETNYKENALTILKVYFEVSEDNKHYYSYEMWKEPVERGTIIETAINFMKKQKFGERSLYVGRNGGEILKEYDIHRLPYGTKNINKYMAVCGTSFVNLEKLEDINDHLTSDKFKTMKNILESRKKLKDIMNTLNYKNFSLFNKESLEEIKKFSISDKDYKLFEEFENKILTNVVGDIFGKHSKIAMVGSMANNTAIKGSTLDYTVLTSIEVKKDKKFNKEEAIEKVCEILKKEKTLSNVYIEKSTKFNIIHMKSSNIPDYDITLSADNLLGVEFTQVCESAQKQCHSFALLGRLLRIWLKELSLNSGETKVWGTYFFDLLLLRLLEKRRLITYNSMKSFDAYKTHNYQQLTKKCQNIYKLMNNDKEVDKLMIGSYFMMFLLEYGIHFPQHHGMTFPFSTVLDSHTIDLSHGKLCFVKGGFTVLHSAYIGDIKKYRYFVNALITSLWEVVSFLTNTAFNSVNFKYVKEDGTNGEEDPLNEYLIVHIGEIKENEDNKSSFNFDNAKKIMKKN
;
A
#
# COMPACT_ATOMS: atom_id res chain seq x y z
N MET A 1 -61.49 15.85 -23.70
CA MET A 1 -61.32 14.39 -23.51
C MET A 1 -61.01 13.80 -24.87
N VAL A 2 -59.73 13.59 -25.15
CA VAL A 2 -59.20 12.99 -26.39
C VAL A 2 -58.23 11.93 -25.91
N GLU A 3 -58.60 10.67 -26.10
CA GLU A 3 -57.76 9.51 -25.77
C GLU A 3 -56.53 9.52 -26.67
N LEU A 4 -55.35 9.70 -26.08
CA LEU A 4 -54.09 9.30 -26.69
C LEU A 4 -53.89 7.80 -26.42
N LYS A 5 -54.37 6.98 -27.36
CA LYS A 5 -53.82 5.64 -27.56
C LYS A 5 -52.34 5.76 -27.92
N LYS A 6 -51.46 5.36 -26.99
CA LYS A 6 -50.21 4.69 -27.34
C LYS A 6 -50.00 3.56 -26.35
N GLU A 7 -50.34 2.36 -26.82
CA GLU A 7 -49.78 1.11 -26.33
C GLU A 7 -48.26 1.26 -26.24
N ILE A 8 -47.73 1.25 -25.04
CA ILE A 8 -46.49 0.51 -24.78
C ILE A 8 -46.95 -0.70 -23.97
N SER A 9 -47.66 -1.61 -24.63
CA SER A 9 -47.78 -2.97 -24.14
C SER A 9 -46.35 -3.54 -24.14
N GLY A 10 -45.69 -3.47 -22.99
CA GLY A 10 -44.35 -4.02 -22.75
C GLY A 10 -44.34 -5.55 -22.79
N GLN A 11 -44.97 -6.16 -23.79
CA GLN A 11 -44.75 -7.54 -24.16
C GLN A 11 -43.52 -7.58 -25.06
N CYS A 12 -42.55 -8.39 -24.66
CA CYS A 12 -41.32 -8.65 -25.38
C CYS A 12 -41.62 -9.00 -26.85
N ILE A 13 -40.87 -8.43 -27.79
CA ILE A 13 -40.95 -8.71 -29.24
C ILE A 13 -40.72 -10.21 -29.56
N PHE A 14 -40.29 -11.00 -28.57
CA PHE A 14 -39.97 -12.41 -28.71
C PHE A 14 -40.83 -13.38 -27.89
N THR A 15 -41.84 -12.95 -27.10
CA THR A 15 -42.61 -13.88 -26.24
C THR A 15 -43.30 -15.00 -27.02
N ASP A 16 -43.72 -14.71 -28.25
CA ASP A 16 -44.32 -15.63 -29.21
C ASP A 16 -43.29 -16.51 -29.96
N LYS A 17 -42.00 -16.15 -29.89
CA LYS A 17 -40.89 -16.81 -30.59
C LYS A 17 -39.96 -17.60 -29.67
N ILE A 18 -40.22 -17.62 -28.36
CA ILE A 18 -39.37 -18.31 -27.38
C ILE A 18 -39.27 -19.81 -27.68
N ASP A 19 -40.37 -20.47 -28.04
CA ASP A 19 -40.34 -21.93 -28.29
C ASP A 19 -39.56 -22.28 -29.56
N GLU A 20 -39.73 -21.50 -30.64
CA GLU A 20 -38.92 -21.64 -31.86
C GLU A 20 -37.42 -21.39 -31.58
N PHE A 21 -37.10 -20.39 -30.77
CA PHE A 21 -35.73 -20.14 -30.32
C PHE A 21 -35.16 -21.35 -29.56
N CYS A 22 -35.93 -21.94 -28.65
CA CYS A 22 -35.53 -23.10 -27.86
C CYS A 22 -35.26 -24.32 -28.75
N GLU A 23 -36.10 -24.55 -29.76
CA GLU A 23 -35.88 -25.60 -30.75
C GLU A 23 -34.62 -25.36 -31.58
N ASN A 24 -34.43 -24.15 -32.09
CA ASN A 24 -33.27 -23.78 -32.89
C ASN A 24 -31.97 -23.92 -32.10
N LEU A 25 -31.93 -23.45 -30.85
CA LEU A 25 -30.78 -23.63 -29.98
C LEU A 25 -30.47 -25.12 -29.77
N THR A 26 -31.49 -25.94 -29.49
CA THR A 26 -31.30 -27.39 -29.25
C THR A 26 -30.77 -28.12 -30.48
N LYS A 27 -31.20 -27.73 -31.68
CA LYS A 27 -30.77 -28.34 -32.96
C LYS A 27 -29.39 -27.85 -33.42
N SER A 28 -29.06 -26.59 -33.16
CA SER A 28 -27.87 -25.94 -33.72
C SER A 28 -26.67 -25.91 -32.78
N TYR A 29 -26.87 -26.12 -31.48
CA TYR A 29 -25.75 -26.20 -30.54
C TYR A 29 -24.91 -27.46 -30.80
N PRO A 30 -23.57 -27.37 -30.90
CA PRO A 30 -22.69 -28.50 -31.23
C PRO A 30 -22.83 -29.70 -30.28
N ASP A 31 -22.48 -30.89 -30.76
CA ASP A 31 -22.60 -32.14 -29.97
C ASP A 31 -21.71 -32.17 -28.72
N LYS A 32 -20.66 -31.35 -28.69
CA LYS A 32 -19.77 -31.15 -27.54
C LYS A 32 -19.75 -29.69 -27.13
N VAL A 33 -19.52 -29.43 -25.85
CA VAL A 33 -19.32 -28.07 -25.34
C VAL A 33 -18.07 -27.46 -25.97
N GLN A 34 -18.24 -26.31 -26.63
CA GLN A 34 -17.17 -25.58 -27.29
C GLN A 34 -17.54 -24.10 -27.44
N ASN A 35 -16.60 -23.30 -27.94
CA ASN A 35 -16.89 -21.93 -28.35
C ASN A 35 -17.98 -21.92 -29.41
N TYR A 36 -19.08 -21.22 -29.13
CA TYR A 36 -20.25 -21.23 -29.98
C TYR A 36 -21.01 -19.92 -29.85
N THR A 37 -21.38 -19.33 -31.00
CA THR A 37 -22.24 -18.16 -31.05
C THR A 37 -23.42 -18.47 -31.96
N LEU A 38 -24.62 -18.34 -31.41
CA LEU A 38 -25.86 -18.40 -32.17
C LEU A 38 -26.53 -17.04 -32.13
N GLN A 39 -26.74 -16.46 -33.31
CA GLN A 39 -27.52 -15.24 -33.49
C GLN A 39 -28.85 -15.63 -34.14
N LEU A 40 -29.96 -15.25 -33.51
CA LEU A 40 -31.30 -15.50 -34.01
C LEU A 40 -32.07 -14.18 -34.15
N TYR A 41 -32.98 -14.19 -35.12
CA TYR A 41 -33.89 -13.08 -35.43
C TYR A 41 -33.17 -11.77 -35.79
N LYS A 42 -32.09 -11.83 -36.56
CA LYS A 42 -31.35 -10.65 -37.04
C LYS A 42 -32.21 -9.82 -38.01
N ASP A 43 -33.01 -8.90 -37.48
CA ASP A 43 -33.73 -7.87 -38.23
C ASP A 43 -33.38 -6.46 -37.71
N ASP A 44 -33.89 -5.42 -38.36
CA ASP A 44 -33.56 -4.02 -38.02
C ASP A 44 -34.05 -3.59 -36.63
N LYS A 45 -34.80 -4.43 -35.88
CA LYS A 45 -35.47 -4.04 -34.63
C LYS A 45 -34.91 -4.73 -33.40
N ALA A 46 -34.53 -6.01 -33.47
CA ALA A 46 -33.95 -6.70 -32.34
C ALA A 46 -33.09 -7.91 -32.73
N MET A 47 -32.22 -8.37 -31.84
CA MET A 47 -31.41 -9.58 -32.02
C MET A 47 -31.25 -10.32 -30.69
N ALA A 48 -31.38 -11.65 -30.72
CA ALA A 48 -31.07 -12.52 -29.57
C ALA A 48 -29.79 -13.30 -29.86
N VAL A 49 -28.85 -13.30 -28.90
CA VAL A 49 -27.55 -13.94 -29.05
C VAL A 49 -27.25 -14.84 -27.85
N VAL A 50 -26.85 -16.06 -28.16
CA VAL A 50 -26.30 -17.03 -27.20
C VAL A 50 -24.84 -17.24 -27.54
N GLU A 51 -23.96 -16.93 -26.60
CA GLU A 51 -22.52 -17.13 -26.73
C GLU A 51 -22.07 -18.09 -25.62
N THR A 52 -21.47 -19.22 -26.00
CA THR A 52 -20.67 -20.03 -25.09
C THR A 52 -19.20 -19.73 -25.35
N ASN A 53 -18.49 -19.32 -24.31
CA ASN A 53 -17.04 -19.24 -24.29
C ASN A 53 -16.51 -20.37 -23.39
N TYR A 54 -15.89 -21.36 -24.03
CA TYR A 54 -15.31 -22.53 -23.41
C TYR A 54 -13.79 -22.48 -23.54
N LYS A 55 -13.11 -22.64 -22.40
CA LYS A 55 -11.67 -22.84 -22.36
C LYS A 55 -11.36 -23.99 -21.43
N GLU A 56 -10.75 -25.03 -22.00
CA GLU A 56 -10.37 -26.23 -21.25
C GLU A 56 -9.50 -25.86 -20.04
N ASN A 57 -9.81 -26.43 -18.87
CA ASN A 57 -9.16 -26.14 -17.58
C ASN A 57 -9.30 -24.70 -17.04
N ALA A 58 -10.18 -23.87 -17.61
CA ALA A 58 -10.55 -22.56 -17.06
C ALA A 58 -12.04 -22.53 -16.70
N LEU A 59 -12.87 -21.74 -17.40
CA LEU A 59 -14.31 -21.68 -17.18
C LEU A 59 -15.09 -22.00 -18.47
N THR A 60 -16.30 -22.51 -18.29
CA THR A 60 -17.35 -22.40 -19.30
C THR A 60 -18.20 -21.19 -18.94
N ILE A 61 -18.30 -20.22 -19.85
CA ILE A 61 -19.09 -19.01 -19.68
C ILE A 61 -20.21 -19.04 -20.72
N LEU A 62 -21.46 -19.04 -20.27
CA LEU A 62 -22.62 -18.82 -21.11
C LEU A 62 -23.05 -17.38 -20.95
N LYS A 63 -23.10 -16.65 -22.06
CA LYS A 63 -23.68 -15.32 -22.15
C LYS A 63 -24.91 -15.38 -23.03
N VAL A 64 -26.02 -14.89 -22.53
CA VAL A 64 -27.24 -14.70 -23.30
C VAL A 64 -27.57 -13.22 -23.29
N TYR A 65 -27.70 -12.61 -24.46
CA TYR A 65 -28.05 -11.20 -24.55
C TYR A 65 -29.04 -10.88 -25.66
N PHE A 66 -29.73 -9.76 -25.46
CA PHE A 66 -30.69 -9.19 -26.39
C PHE A 66 -30.29 -7.75 -26.69
N GLU A 67 -30.35 -7.41 -27.97
CA GLU A 67 -30.14 -6.05 -28.47
C GLU A 67 -31.44 -5.54 -29.09
N VAL A 68 -31.83 -4.31 -28.75
CA VAL A 68 -32.99 -3.61 -29.34
C VAL A 68 -32.48 -2.38 -30.08
N SER A 69 -32.60 -2.39 -31.41
CA SER A 69 -31.93 -1.47 -32.32
C SER A 69 -32.40 -0.01 -32.19
N GLU A 70 -33.68 0.22 -31.86
CA GLU A 70 -34.24 1.58 -31.76
C GLU A 70 -33.73 2.35 -30.53
N ASP A 71 -33.18 1.67 -29.51
CA ASP A 71 -32.86 2.23 -28.19
C ASP A 71 -31.39 2.01 -27.74
N ASN A 72 -30.57 1.28 -28.51
CA ASN A 72 -29.22 0.82 -28.11
C ASN A 72 -29.18 0.22 -26.69
N LYS A 73 -30.26 -0.47 -26.30
CA LYS A 73 -30.35 -1.14 -24.99
C LYS A 73 -29.94 -2.59 -25.14
N HIS A 74 -29.00 -3.01 -24.30
CA HIS A 74 -28.56 -4.39 -24.20
C HIS A 74 -29.05 -5.00 -22.88
N TYR A 75 -29.71 -6.15 -22.94
CA TYR A 75 -30.05 -6.97 -21.79
C TYR A 75 -29.17 -8.21 -21.83
N TYR A 76 -28.37 -8.45 -20.79
CA TYR A 76 -27.39 -9.54 -20.80
C TYR A 76 -27.43 -10.32 -19.49
N SER A 77 -27.17 -11.61 -19.61
CA SER A 77 -26.94 -12.48 -18.48
C SER A 77 -25.79 -13.42 -18.73
N TYR A 78 -25.10 -13.73 -17.63
CA TYR A 78 -23.98 -14.64 -17.61
C TYR A 78 -24.27 -15.79 -16.64
N GLU A 79 -24.01 -17.01 -17.08
CA GLU A 79 -23.81 -18.18 -16.22
C GLU A 79 -22.36 -18.67 -16.39
N MET A 80 -21.77 -19.16 -15.31
CA MET A 80 -20.38 -19.60 -15.29
C MET A 80 -20.29 -20.96 -14.60
N TRP A 81 -19.50 -21.87 -15.16
CA TRP A 81 -19.16 -23.16 -14.57
C TRP A 81 -17.65 -23.34 -14.56
N LYS A 82 -17.13 -23.74 -13.40
CA LYS A 82 -15.74 -24.12 -13.21
C LYS A 82 -15.50 -25.60 -13.53
N GLU A 83 -16.50 -26.43 -13.27
CA GLU A 83 -16.46 -27.85 -13.56
C GLU A 83 -16.89 -28.10 -15.02
N PRO A 84 -16.47 -29.23 -15.62
CA PRO A 84 -16.99 -29.66 -16.91
C PRO A 84 -18.53 -29.71 -16.85
N VAL A 85 -19.16 -29.03 -17.81
CA VAL A 85 -20.62 -28.97 -17.92
C VAL A 85 -21.06 -29.76 -19.14
N GLU A 86 -22.18 -30.46 -19.03
CA GLU A 86 -22.75 -31.19 -20.16
C GLU A 86 -23.47 -30.23 -21.12
N ARG A 87 -23.48 -30.59 -22.41
CA ARG A 87 -24.23 -29.88 -23.46
C ARG A 87 -25.68 -29.62 -23.05
N GLY A 88 -26.34 -30.63 -22.47
CA GLY A 88 -27.74 -30.54 -22.04
C GLY A 88 -27.98 -29.42 -21.03
N THR A 89 -27.08 -29.26 -20.05
CA THR A 89 -27.16 -28.23 -19.03
C THR A 89 -27.02 -26.83 -19.62
N ILE A 90 -26.10 -26.60 -20.57
CA ILE A 90 -25.93 -25.28 -21.21
C ILE A 90 -27.21 -24.88 -21.94
N ILE A 91 -27.76 -25.80 -22.73
CA ILE A 91 -28.99 -25.57 -23.50
C ILE A 91 -30.15 -25.31 -22.54
N GLU A 92 -30.32 -26.13 -21.51
CA GLU A 92 -31.39 -25.97 -20.52
C GLU A 92 -31.29 -24.61 -19.79
N THR A 93 -30.08 -24.20 -19.38
CA THR A 93 -29.86 -22.90 -18.73
C THR A 93 -30.21 -21.74 -19.66
N ALA A 94 -29.76 -21.78 -20.91
CA ALA A 94 -30.10 -20.76 -21.90
C ALA A 94 -31.62 -20.68 -22.12
N ILE A 95 -32.30 -21.83 -22.31
CA ILE A 95 -33.76 -21.91 -22.47
C ILE A 95 -34.48 -21.32 -21.24
N ASN A 96 -34.06 -21.73 -20.04
CA ASN A 96 -34.64 -21.25 -18.79
C ASN A 96 -34.47 -19.74 -18.63
N PHE A 97 -33.32 -19.19 -19.02
CA PHE A 97 -33.08 -17.76 -19.00
C PHE A 97 -34.06 -17.03 -19.94
N MET A 98 -34.15 -17.46 -21.20
CA MET A 98 -35.06 -16.87 -22.18
C MET A 98 -36.52 -16.89 -21.72
N LYS A 99 -36.96 -17.99 -21.08
CA LYS A 99 -38.33 -18.17 -20.58
C LYS A 99 -38.65 -17.35 -19.33
N LYS A 100 -37.66 -17.04 -18.47
CA LYS A 100 -37.88 -16.42 -17.15
C LYS A 100 -37.70 -14.89 -17.12
N GLN A 101 -37.12 -14.29 -18.16
CA GLN A 101 -36.82 -12.85 -18.13
C GLN A 101 -38.09 -11.98 -18.21
N LYS A 102 -38.23 -11.07 -17.25
CA LYS A 102 -39.15 -9.93 -17.31
C LYS A 102 -38.34 -8.73 -17.79
N PHE A 103 -38.44 -8.38 -19.07
CA PHE A 103 -37.63 -7.37 -19.76
C PHE A 103 -37.99 -5.91 -19.39
N GLY A 104 -38.08 -5.63 -18.09
CA GLY A 104 -38.59 -4.37 -17.56
C GLY A 104 -37.52 -3.31 -17.27
N GLU A 105 -36.35 -3.67 -16.72
CA GLU A 105 -35.34 -2.68 -16.29
C GLU A 105 -33.92 -3.26 -16.28
N ARG A 106 -32.92 -2.39 -16.51
CA ARG A 106 -31.47 -2.68 -16.64
C ARG A 106 -30.99 -3.76 -15.68
N SER A 107 -30.74 -4.97 -16.17
CA SER A 107 -30.30 -6.08 -15.33
C SER A 107 -29.12 -6.82 -15.97
N LEU A 108 -27.93 -6.64 -15.40
CA LEU A 108 -26.84 -7.61 -15.46
C LEU A 108 -27.20 -8.71 -14.45
N TYR A 109 -27.82 -9.79 -14.91
CA TYR A 109 -28.01 -10.97 -14.06
C TYR A 109 -26.79 -11.88 -14.22
N VAL A 110 -26.00 -12.01 -13.16
CA VAL A 110 -25.04 -13.11 -13.09
C VAL A 110 -25.67 -14.22 -12.27
N GLY A 111 -25.69 -15.42 -12.83
CA GLY A 111 -26.21 -16.65 -12.25
C GLY A 111 -25.84 -16.87 -10.79
N ARG A 112 -26.60 -17.74 -10.11
CA ARG A 112 -26.47 -18.01 -8.67
C ARG A 112 -25.04 -18.32 -8.22
N ASN A 113 -24.21 -18.90 -9.10
CA ASN A 113 -22.85 -19.33 -8.76
C ASN A 113 -21.74 -18.41 -9.30
N GLY A 114 -22.05 -17.50 -10.23
CA GLY A 114 -21.01 -16.68 -10.87
C GLY A 114 -20.33 -15.71 -9.90
N GLY A 115 -21.01 -15.24 -8.85
CA GLY A 115 -20.38 -14.44 -7.81
C GLY A 115 -19.34 -15.20 -6.97
N GLU A 116 -19.58 -16.48 -6.71
CA GLU A 116 -18.68 -17.34 -5.93
C GLU A 116 -17.47 -17.77 -6.77
N ILE A 117 -17.69 -18.12 -8.04
CA ILE A 117 -16.62 -18.44 -8.99
C ILE A 117 -15.67 -17.26 -9.14
N LEU A 118 -16.19 -16.05 -9.37
CA LEU A 118 -15.35 -14.85 -9.47
C LEU A 118 -14.52 -14.62 -8.21
N LYS A 119 -15.11 -14.79 -7.02
CA LYS A 119 -14.37 -14.68 -5.74
C LYS A 119 -13.26 -15.72 -5.61
N GLU A 120 -13.48 -16.94 -6.09
CA GLU A 120 -12.47 -18.00 -6.03
C GLU A 120 -11.22 -17.66 -6.85
N TYR A 121 -11.42 -17.03 -8.01
CA TYR A 121 -10.32 -16.54 -8.85
C TYR A 121 -9.84 -15.13 -8.48
N ASP A 122 -10.26 -14.62 -7.32
CA ASP A 122 -9.93 -13.29 -6.83
C ASP A 122 -10.32 -12.17 -7.81
N ILE A 123 -11.40 -12.36 -8.56
CA ILE A 123 -11.93 -11.38 -9.52
C ILE A 123 -13.02 -10.55 -8.82
N HIS A 124 -12.75 -9.26 -8.66
CA HIS A 124 -13.63 -8.31 -7.99
C HIS A 124 -14.36 -7.47 -9.02
N ARG A 125 -15.69 -7.41 -8.92
CA ARG A 125 -16.48 -6.50 -9.76
C ARG A 125 -16.30 -5.07 -9.28
N LEU A 126 -16.12 -4.15 -10.22
CA LEU A 126 -16.04 -2.74 -9.88
C LEU A 126 -17.45 -2.17 -9.66
N PRO A 127 -17.75 -1.57 -8.50
CA PRO A 127 -19.06 -1.00 -8.21
C PRO A 127 -19.23 0.26 -9.06
N TYR A 128 -19.90 0.14 -10.21
CA TYR A 128 -20.33 1.23 -11.09
C TYR A 128 -19.30 2.33 -11.29
N GLY A 129 -18.54 2.27 -12.38
CA GLY A 129 -17.70 3.41 -12.69
C GLY A 129 -18.56 4.68 -12.93
N THR A 130 -17.94 5.79 -12.58
CA THR A 130 -18.51 7.13 -12.62
C THR A 130 -19.07 7.45 -14.01
N LYS A 131 -20.05 8.35 -14.08
CA LYS A 131 -20.89 8.76 -15.23
C LYS A 131 -20.18 9.08 -16.58
N ASN A 132 -18.87 8.93 -16.69
CA ASN A 132 -18.10 9.12 -17.92
C ASN A 132 -17.39 7.80 -18.29
N ILE A 133 -18.00 7.04 -19.21
CA ILE A 133 -17.37 5.99 -20.04
C ILE A 133 -16.57 4.95 -19.23
N ASN A 134 -17.25 4.00 -18.59
CA ASN A 134 -16.58 2.87 -17.94
C ASN A 134 -16.08 1.87 -18.97
N LYS A 135 -14.75 1.76 -19.12
CA LYS A 135 -14.10 0.74 -19.95
C LYS A 135 -13.94 -0.62 -19.25
N TYR A 136 -14.10 -0.72 -17.94
CA TYR A 136 -13.74 -1.93 -17.16
C TYR A 136 -14.91 -2.46 -16.32
N MET A 137 -15.16 -3.78 -16.39
CA MET A 137 -16.23 -4.49 -15.66
C MET A 137 -15.73 -5.13 -14.36
N ALA A 138 -14.50 -5.63 -14.33
CA ALA A 138 -13.92 -6.31 -13.18
C ALA A 138 -12.40 -6.10 -13.10
N VAL A 139 -11.81 -6.45 -11.96
CA VAL A 139 -10.35 -6.47 -11.77
C VAL A 139 -9.95 -7.80 -11.12
N CYS A 140 -8.92 -8.46 -11.65
CA CYS A 140 -8.33 -9.60 -10.96
C CYS A 140 -7.39 -9.10 -9.85
N GLY A 141 -7.68 -9.42 -8.59
CA GLY A 141 -6.84 -9.14 -7.44
C GLY A 141 -5.55 -9.95 -7.39
N THR A 142 -5.43 -11.04 -8.14
CA THR A 142 -4.19 -11.83 -8.21
C THR A 142 -3.13 -11.15 -9.08
N SER A 143 -3.53 -10.57 -10.22
CA SER A 143 -2.60 -10.02 -11.22
C SER A 143 -2.83 -8.55 -11.60
N PHE A 144 -3.86 -7.90 -11.04
CA PHE A 144 -4.26 -6.51 -11.30
C PHE A 144 -4.56 -6.21 -12.76
N VAL A 145 -5.05 -7.22 -13.48
CA VAL A 145 -5.53 -7.03 -14.84
C VAL A 145 -6.96 -6.53 -14.75
N ASN A 146 -7.19 -5.34 -15.30
CA ASN A 146 -8.54 -4.84 -15.54
C ASN A 146 -9.15 -5.66 -16.67
N LEU A 147 -10.35 -6.18 -16.42
CA LEU A 147 -11.12 -6.95 -17.37
C LEU A 147 -12.23 -6.05 -17.91
N GLU A 148 -12.16 -5.77 -19.22
CA GLU A 148 -13.15 -4.95 -19.91
C GLU A 148 -14.48 -5.67 -19.99
N LYS A 149 -14.43 -6.99 -20.25
CA LYS A 149 -15.60 -7.86 -20.35
C LYS A 149 -15.44 -9.11 -19.48
N LEU A 150 -16.54 -9.78 -19.14
CA LEU A 150 -16.48 -11.01 -18.33
C LEU A 150 -15.95 -12.20 -19.15
N GLU A 151 -16.07 -12.16 -20.47
CA GLU A 151 -15.59 -13.16 -21.40
C GLU A 151 -14.06 -13.20 -21.45
N ASP A 152 -13.41 -12.07 -21.16
CA ASP A 152 -11.94 -11.96 -21.09
C ASP A 152 -11.35 -12.77 -19.93
N ILE A 153 -12.19 -13.23 -18.98
CA ILE A 153 -11.76 -14.02 -17.82
C ILE A 153 -11.04 -15.30 -18.28
N ASN A 154 -11.54 -15.99 -19.29
CA ASN A 154 -10.93 -17.26 -19.73
C ASN A 154 -9.50 -17.07 -20.24
N ASP A 155 -9.29 -16.07 -21.08
CA ASP A 155 -7.96 -15.75 -21.59
C ASP A 155 -7.05 -15.21 -20.47
N HIS A 156 -7.63 -14.43 -19.55
CA HIS A 156 -6.91 -13.96 -18.38
C HIS A 156 -6.44 -15.11 -17.47
N LEU A 157 -7.32 -16.04 -17.09
CA LEU A 157 -7.01 -17.18 -16.21
C LEU A 157 -5.97 -18.14 -16.83
N THR A 158 -5.87 -18.15 -18.15
CA THR A 158 -4.88 -18.96 -18.87
C THR A 158 -3.59 -18.21 -19.22
N SER A 159 -3.55 -16.89 -19.00
CA SER A 159 -2.36 -16.07 -19.24
C SER A 159 -1.19 -16.43 -18.34
N ASP A 160 0.04 -16.29 -18.88
CA ASP A 160 1.26 -16.55 -18.12
C ASP A 160 1.40 -15.63 -16.92
N LYS A 161 0.96 -14.37 -17.06
CA LYS A 161 0.91 -13.40 -15.97
C LYS A 161 0.05 -13.88 -14.79
N PHE A 162 -1.18 -14.34 -15.04
CA PHE A 162 -2.06 -14.83 -13.98
C PHE A 162 -1.47 -16.06 -13.30
N LYS A 163 -1.01 -17.05 -14.09
CA LYS A 163 -0.40 -18.28 -13.58
C LYS A 163 0.83 -18.00 -12.72
N THR A 164 1.67 -17.07 -13.17
CA THR A 164 2.90 -16.68 -12.45
C THR A 164 2.57 -15.98 -11.14
N MET A 165 1.67 -15.00 -11.15
CA MET A 165 1.26 -14.30 -9.92
C MET A 165 0.56 -15.24 -8.93
N LYS A 166 -0.28 -16.15 -9.42
CA LYS A 166 -0.90 -17.20 -8.60
C LYS A 166 0.15 -18.09 -7.94
N ASN A 167 1.16 -18.55 -8.68
CA ASN A 167 2.26 -19.35 -8.14
C ASN A 167 3.08 -18.59 -7.09
N ILE A 168 3.35 -17.30 -7.31
CA ILE A 168 4.01 -16.44 -6.34
C ILE A 168 3.21 -16.37 -5.03
N LEU A 169 1.90 -16.12 -5.11
CA LEU A 169 1.01 -16.07 -3.94
C LEU A 169 0.94 -17.41 -3.20
N GLU A 170 0.81 -18.52 -3.94
CA GLU A 170 0.79 -19.87 -3.37
C GLU A 170 2.10 -20.21 -2.68
N SER A 171 3.26 -19.84 -3.25
CA SER A 171 4.57 -20.07 -2.62
C SER A 171 4.70 -19.35 -1.27
N ARG A 172 4.13 -18.15 -1.17
CA ARG A 172 4.15 -17.34 0.07
C ARG A 172 3.15 -17.85 1.10
N LYS A 173 2.00 -18.35 0.64
CA LYS A 173 1.06 -19.08 1.50
C LYS A 173 1.73 -20.33 2.08
N LYS A 174 2.44 -21.11 1.27
CA LYS A 174 3.22 -22.27 1.75
C LYS A 174 4.28 -21.85 2.77
N LEU A 175 4.99 -20.73 2.55
CA LEU A 175 5.92 -20.18 3.54
C LEU A 175 5.20 -19.88 4.85
N LYS A 176 4.06 -19.17 4.81
CA LYS A 176 3.23 -18.90 5.99
C LYS A 176 2.83 -20.17 6.72
N ASP A 177 2.33 -21.16 5.99
CA ASP A 177 1.82 -22.40 6.56
C ASP A 177 2.95 -23.16 7.25
N ILE A 178 4.16 -23.21 6.66
CA ILE A 178 5.33 -23.81 7.28
C ILE A 178 5.79 -23.01 8.50
N MET A 179 5.84 -21.68 8.44
CA MET A 179 6.20 -20.86 9.60
C MET A 179 5.27 -21.11 10.80
N ASN A 180 4.01 -21.52 10.59
CA ASN A 180 3.07 -21.85 11.66
C ASN A 180 3.33 -23.22 12.31
N THR A 181 4.08 -24.11 11.66
CA THR A 181 4.41 -25.43 12.22
C THR A 181 5.74 -25.44 12.99
N LEU A 182 6.56 -24.39 12.85
CA LEU A 182 7.86 -24.31 13.50
C LEU A 182 7.74 -23.98 14.98
N ASN A 183 8.68 -24.51 15.76
CA ASN A 183 8.80 -24.21 17.19
C ASN A 183 9.71 -22.99 17.42
N TYR A 184 9.13 -21.91 17.94
CA TYR A 184 9.83 -20.66 18.20
C TYR A 184 10.50 -20.70 19.58
N LYS A 185 11.84 -20.76 19.59
CA LYS A 185 12.64 -20.96 20.82
C LYS A 185 13.37 -19.68 21.26
N ASN A 186 13.73 -18.79 20.32
CA ASN A 186 14.73 -17.75 20.56
C ASN A 186 14.16 -16.31 20.70
N PHE A 187 12.92 -16.12 21.18
CA PHE A 187 12.34 -14.77 21.30
C PHE A 187 13.15 -13.84 22.20
N SER A 188 13.54 -14.29 23.41
CA SER A 188 14.33 -13.46 24.33
C SER A 188 15.69 -13.08 23.75
N LEU A 189 16.35 -14.03 23.07
CA LEU A 189 17.60 -13.77 22.37
C LEU A 189 17.39 -12.77 21.22
N PHE A 190 16.34 -12.93 20.42
CA PHE A 190 16.03 -12.03 19.32
C PHE A 190 15.75 -10.60 19.79
N ASN A 191 15.03 -10.44 20.90
CA ASN A 191 14.82 -9.13 21.52
C ASN A 191 16.14 -8.50 21.97
N LYS A 192 17.02 -9.27 22.62
CA LYS A 192 18.35 -8.81 23.03
C LYS A 192 19.20 -8.37 21.82
N GLU A 193 19.32 -9.23 20.82
CA GLU A 193 20.12 -8.94 19.63
C GLU A 193 19.58 -7.76 18.83
N SER A 194 18.25 -7.61 18.74
CA SER A 194 17.60 -6.44 18.13
C SER A 194 17.96 -5.14 18.86
N LEU A 195 18.03 -5.16 20.20
CA LEU A 195 18.45 -3.99 20.98
C LEU A 195 19.94 -3.68 20.79
N GLU A 196 20.79 -4.70 20.73
CA GLU A 196 22.22 -4.51 20.44
C GLU A 196 22.41 -3.91 19.04
N GLU A 197 21.64 -4.37 18.05
CA GLU A 197 21.65 -3.78 16.72
C GLU A 197 21.20 -2.30 16.76
N ILE A 198 20.12 -1.98 17.48
CA ILE A 198 19.69 -0.58 17.67
C ILE A 198 20.81 0.26 18.32
N LYS A 199 21.52 -0.27 19.32
CA LYS A 199 22.60 0.46 20.01
C LYS A 199 23.75 0.81 19.05
N LYS A 200 24.16 -0.10 18.16
CA LYS A 200 25.22 0.15 17.16
C LYS A 200 24.92 1.38 16.30
N PHE A 201 23.64 1.58 15.95
CA PHE A 201 23.16 2.66 15.10
C PHE A 201 22.54 3.84 15.88
N SER A 202 22.54 3.82 17.21
CA SER A 202 21.93 4.88 18.02
C SER A 202 22.75 6.16 17.98
N ILE A 203 22.05 7.30 17.96
CA ILE A 203 22.65 8.62 18.06
C ILE A 203 23.13 8.84 19.50
N SER A 204 24.36 9.30 19.68
CA SER A 204 24.95 9.47 21.01
C SER A 204 24.53 10.80 21.65
N ASP A 205 24.62 10.88 22.97
CA ASP A 205 24.42 12.13 23.72
C ASP A 205 25.34 13.26 23.23
N LYS A 206 26.55 12.91 22.78
CA LYS A 206 27.50 13.87 22.20
C LYS A 206 26.94 14.46 20.91
N ASP A 207 26.33 13.64 20.05
CA ASP A 207 25.74 14.09 18.79
C ASP A 207 24.57 15.04 19.05
N TYR A 208 23.68 14.71 19.99
CA TYR A 208 22.57 15.59 20.38
C TYR A 208 23.02 16.94 20.93
N LYS A 209 24.11 16.99 21.69
CA LYS A 209 24.71 18.25 22.14
C LYS A 209 25.25 19.07 20.97
N LEU A 210 25.87 18.42 19.98
CA LEU A 210 26.33 19.11 18.77
C LEU A 210 25.14 19.67 17.96
N PHE A 211 24.02 18.95 17.89
CA PHE A 211 22.80 19.45 17.24
C PHE A 211 22.24 20.67 17.95
N GLU A 212 22.19 20.64 19.29
CA GLU A 212 21.74 21.77 20.09
C GLU A 212 22.63 23.02 19.90
N GLU A 213 23.95 22.83 19.89
CA GLU A 213 24.89 23.92 19.64
C GLU A 213 24.73 24.51 18.24
N PHE A 214 24.54 23.66 17.23
CA PHE A 214 24.28 24.07 15.85
C PHE A 214 22.98 24.87 15.73
N GLU A 215 21.87 24.38 16.30
CA GLU A 215 20.56 25.04 16.31
C GLU A 215 20.64 26.44 16.93
N ASN A 216 21.33 26.56 18.08
CA ASN A 216 21.42 27.80 18.83
C ASN A 216 22.38 28.82 18.20
N LYS A 217 23.59 28.39 17.80
CA LYS A 217 24.64 29.31 17.32
C LYS A 217 24.40 29.79 15.89
N ILE A 218 23.90 28.92 15.02
CA ILE A 218 23.80 29.18 13.58
C ILE A 218 22.35 29.49 13.21
N LEU A 219 21.42 28.55 13.41
CA LEU A 219 20.09 28.70 12.83
C LEU A 219 19.24 29.77 13.54
N THR A 220 19.24 29.79 14.87
CA THR A 220 18.33 30.66 15.65
C THR A 220 18.53 32.15 15.33
N ASN A 221 19.78 32.59 15.19
CA ASN A 221 20.10 33.98 14.86
C ASN A 221 19.64 34.35 13.45
N VAL A 222 20.00 33.53 12.44
CA VAL A 222 19.64 33.76 11.04
C VAL A 222 18.12 33.81 10.85
N VAL A 223 17.39 32.92 11.52
CA VAL A 223 15.92 32.88 11.44
C VAL A 223 15.30 34.07 12.17
N GLY A 224 15.82 34.45 13.34
CA GLY A 224 15.33 35.59 14.11
C GLY A 224 15.42 36.92 13.33
N ASP A 225 16.51 37.11 12.57
CA ASP A 225 16.73 38.33 11.78
C ASP A 225 15.76 38.45 10.58
N ILE A 226 15.39 37.32 9.96
CA ILE A 226 14.57 37.31 8.73
C ILE A 226 13.08 37.12 9.03
N PHE A 227 12.76 36.12 9.85
CA PHE A 227 11.38 35.77 10.20
C PHE A 227 10.89 36.52 11.45
N GLY A 228 11.71 37.39 12.03
CA GLY A 228 11.36 38.20 13.19
C GLY A 228 11.52 37.46 14.54
N LYS A 229 11.71 38.24 15.60
CA LYS A 229 12.04 37.78 16.97
C LYS A 229 11.05 36.80 17.61
N HIS A 230 9.83 36.70 17.09
CA HIS A 230 8.77 35.82 17.61
C HIS A 230 8.61 34.52 16.83
N SER A 231 9.28 34.40 15.67
CA SER A 231 9.33 33.15 14.94
C SER A 231 10.26 32.16 15.63
N LYS A 232 9.97 30.87 15.45
CA LYS A 232 10.67 29.81 16.18
C LYS A 232 11.19 28.75 15.24
N ILE A 233 12.31 28.14 15.61
CA ILE A 233 12.79 26.92 14.98
C ILE A 233 12.23 25.74 15.76
N ALA A 234 11.75 24.74 15.03
CA ALA A 234 11.32 23.46 15.56
C ALA A 234 11.99 22.34 14.79
N MET A 235 12.42 21.29 15.50
CA MET A 235 12.86 20.06 14.87
C MET A 235 11.65 19.23 14.45
N VAL A 236 11.72 18.63 13.27
CA VAL A 236 10.70 17.72 12.73
C VAL A 236 11.36 16.42 12.24
N GLY A 237 10.55 15.48 11.76
CA GLY A 237 11.06 14.25 11.17
C GLY A 237 11.63 13.28 12.20
N SER A 238 12.54 12.41 11.75
CA SER A 238 12.96 11.24 12.52
C SER A 238 13.63 11.56 13.86
N MET A 239 14.36 12.67 13.91
CA MET A 239 15.04 13.14 15.13
C MET A 239 14.02 13.56 16.18
N ALA A 240 13.01 14.34 15.80
CA ALA A 240 11.94 14.79 16.70
C ALA A 240 10.99 13.65 17.12
N ASN A 241 10.88 12.61 16.27
CA ASN A 241 10.12 11.38 16.52
C ASN A 241 10.84 10.37 17.42
N ASN A 242 12.11 10.61 17.78
CA ASN A 242 12.98 9.66 18.46
C ASN A 242 13.25 8.35 17.68
N THR A 243 12.91 8.30 16.39
CA THR A 243 13.13 7.12 15.54
C THR A 243 14.43 7.19 14.75
N ALA A 244 15.15 8.32 14.79
CA ALA A 244 16.41 8.49 14.06
C ALA A 244 17.52 7.52 14.47
N ILE A 245 18.36 7.19 13.50
CA ILE A 245 19.61 6.43 13.63
C ILE A 245 20.78 7.25 13.07
N LYS A 246 22.03 6.86 13.35
CA LYS A 246 23.23 7.48 12.76
C LYS A 246 23.13 7.58 11.24
N GLY A 247 23.36 8.78 10.70
CA GLY A 247 23.20 9.12 9.29
C GLY A 247 21.77 9.51 8.87
N SER A 248 20.82 9.65 9.79
CA SER A 248 19.50 10.23 9.49
C SER A 248 19.61 11.74 9.30
N THR A 249 18.78 12.32 8.44
CA THR A 249 18.74 13.79 8.23
C THR A 249 18.23 14.52 9.48
N LEU A 250 18.85 15.67 9.76
CA LEU A 250 18.46 16.61 10.81
C LEU A 250 17.51 17.66 10.20
N ASP A 251 16.20 17.45 10.37
CA ASP A 251 15.17 18.28 9.73
C ASP A 251 14.66 19.38 10.67
N TYR A 252 14.72 20.63 10.21
CA TYR A 252 14.17 21.80 10.89
C TYR A 252 13.05 22.47 10.10
N THR A 253 12.15 23.13 10.81
CA THR A 253 11.19 24.06 10.23
C THR A 253 11.15 25.36 11.04
N VAL A 254 11.06 26.47 10.33
CA VAL A 254 10.67 27.76 10.92
C VAL A 254 9.15 27.78 11.08
N LEU A 255 8.68 28.15 12.26
CA LEU A 255 7.28 28.44 12.56
C LEU A 255 7.11 29.94 12.58
N THR A 256 6.49 30.46 11.52
CA THR A 256 6.31 31.90 11.34
C THR A 256 5.27 32.41 12.34
N SER A 257 5.57 33.49 13.05
CA SER A 257 4.66 34.05 14.05
C SER A 257 3.37 34.62 13.42
N ILE A 258 2.30 34.78 14.21
CA ILE A 258 1.03 35.35 13.73
C ILE A 258 1.22 36.80 13.28
N GLU A 259 2.05 37.55 13.99
CA GLU A 259 2.37 38.95 13.68
C GLU A 259 2.99 39.07 12.29
N VAL A 260 3.91 38.17 11.95
CA VAL A 260 4.58 38.12 10.65
C VAL A 260 3.63 37.63 9.55
N LYS A 261 2.76 36.64 9.86
CA LYS A 261 1.72 36.18 8.92
C LYS A 261 0.66 37.25 8.62
N LYS A 262 0.44 38.20 9.53
CA LYS A 262 -0.49 39.33 9.34
C LYS A 262 0.12 40.46 8.51
N ASP A 263 1.44 40.52 8.37
CA ASP A 263 2.11 41.49 7.51
C ASP A 263 1.89 41.12 6.03
N LYS A 264 1.11 41.94 5.32
CA LYS A 264 0.83 41.74 3.89
C LYS A 264 2.06 41.86 3.00
N LYS A 265 3.17 42.42 3.50
CA LYS A 265 4.45 42.53 2.78
C LYS A 265 5.33 41.30 2.98
N PHE A 266 5.01 40.42 3.92
CA PHE A 266 5.82 39.24 4.19
C PHE A 266 5.62 38.19 3.09
N ASN A 267 6.71 37.87 2.39
CA ASN A 267 6.76 36.77 1.43
C ASN A 267 7.63 35.64 1.97
N LYS A 268 7.01 34.48 2.21
CA LYS A 268 7.68 33.29 2.76
C LYS A 268 8.78 32.76 1.85
N GLU A 269 8.59 32.82 0.53
CA GLU A 269 9.57 32.30 -0.43
C GLU A 269 10.81 33.19 -0.45
N GLU A 270 10.63 34.52 -0.52
CA GLU A 270 11.73 35.48 -0.40
C GLU A 270 12.45 35.37 0.95
N ALA A 271 11.73 35.11 2.04
CA ALA A 271 12.33 34.90 3.35
C ALA A 271 13.24 33.66 3.37
N ILE A 272 12.79 32.53 2.80
CA ILE A 272 13.61 31.33 2.64
C ILE A 272 14.83 31.59 1.76
N GLU A 273 14.68 32.33 0.66
CA GLU A 273 15.80 32.71 -0.20
C GLU A 273 16.84 33.53 0.56
N LYS A 274 16.40 34.52 1.35
CA LYS A 274 17.29 35.32 2.21
C LYS A 274 18.02 34.47 3.24
N VAL A 275 17.33 33.51 3.88
CA VAL A 275 17.97 32.59 4.84
C VAL A 275 19.07 31.80 4.13
N CYS A 276 18.78 31.23 2.96
CA CYS A 276 19.77 30.47 2.19
C CYS A 276 21.00 31.33 1.84
N GLU A 277 20.81 32.58 1.40
CA GLU A 277 21.92 33.48 1.07
C GLU A 277 22.79 33.85 2.28
N ILE A 278 22.20 33.95 3.48
CA ILE A 278 22.97 34.13 4.71
C ILE A 278 23.72 32.84 5.07
N LEU A 279 23.07 31.69 5.02
CA LEU A 279 23.68 30.40 5.35
C LEU A 279 24.83 30.04 4.39
N LYS A 280 24.79 30.46 3.12
CA LYS A 280 25.91 30.32 2.18
C LYS A 280 27.18 31.05 2.62
N LYS A 281 27.06 32.08 3.46
CA LYS A 281 28.19 32.87 3.98
C LYS A 281 28.75 32.31 5.29
N GLU A 282 28.06 31.37 5.92
CA GLU A 282 28.49 30.73 7.15
C GLU A 282 29.65 29.75 6.87
N LYS A 283 30.84 30.03 7.43
CA LYS A 283 32.07 29.29 7.12
C LYS A 283 32.02 27.82 7.50
N THR A 284 31.21 27.48 8.51
CA THR A 284 31.08 26.10 8.98
C THR A 284 30.12 25.27 8.12
N LEU A 285 29.42 25.90 7.17
CA LEU A 285 28.46 25.25 6.26
C LEU A 285 29.03 25.02 4.87
N SER A 286 28.55 23.95 4.22
CA SER A 286 28.85 23.61 2.83
C SER A 286 27.60 23.05 2.14
N ASN A 287 27.62 23.00 0.81
CA ASN A 287 26.51 22.48 -0.02
C ASN A 287 25.16 23.12 0.33
N VAL A 288 25.14 24.44 0.54
CA VAL A 288 23.93 25.18 0.89
C VAL A 288 23.14 25.54 -0.38
N TYR A 289 21.97 24.95 -0.58
CA TYR A 289 21.10 25.24 -1.73
C TYR A 289 19.61 25.05 -1.41
N ILE A 290 18.74 25.64 -2.23
CA ILE A 290 17.28 25.46 -2.12
C ILE A 290 16.81 24.42 -3.13
N GLU A 291 16.14 23.39 -2.66
CA GLU A 291 15.37 22.47 -3.47
C GLU A 291 13.95 23.00 -3.70
N LYS A 292 13.75 23.65 -4.86
CA LYS A 292 12.46 24.22 -5.28
C LYS A 292 11.47 23.21 -5.87
N SER A 293 11.89 21.96 -6.10
CA SER A 293 11.00 20.87 -6.57
C SER A 293 10.01 20.39 -5.51
N THR A 294 10.15 20.84 -4.27
CA THR A 294 9.32 20.41 -3.15
C THR A 294 8.24 21.44 -2.84
N LYS A 295 7.10 20.99 -2.30
CA LYS A 295 5.99 21.86 -1.87
C LYS A 295 6.39 22.94 -0.84
N PHE A 296 7.51 22.75 -0.14
CA PHE A 296 7.90 23.56 1.02
C PHE A 296 9.16 24.41 0.81
N ASN A 297 9.80 24.38 -0.36
CA ASN A 297 11.10 25.00 -0.63
C ASN A 297 12.13 24.69 0.49
N ILE A 298 12.83 23.58 0.35
CA ILE A 298 13.71 23.05 1.42
C ILE A 298 15.13 23.53 1.18
N ILE A 299 15.76 24.16 2.18
CA ILE A 299 17.19 24.44 2.19
C ILE A 299 17.92 23.17 2.64
N HIS A 300 18.84 22.67 1.82
CA HIS A 300 19.78 21.61 2.17
C HIS A 300 21.11 22.22 2.57
N MET A 301 21.78 21.66 3.58
CA MET A 301 23.11 22.08 4.01
C MET A 301 23.86 20.95 4.71
N LYS A 302 25.19 21.04 4.71
CA LYS A 302 26.10 20.23 5.53
C LYS A 302 26.89 21.13 6.47
N SER A 303 27.16 20.66 7.69
CA SER A 303 27.99 21.41 8.65
C SER A 303 29.23 20.61 9.04
N SER A 304 30.38 21.28 9.05
CA SER A 304 31.63 20.75 9.62
C SER A 304 31.53 20.48 11.13
N ASN A 305 30.58 21.11 11.83
CA ASN A 305 30.34 20.87 13.26
C ASN A 305 29.59 19.55 13.53
N ILE A 306 28.85 19.05 12.54
CA ILE A 306 28.10 17.78 12.59
C ILE A 306 28.27 17.02 11.26
N PRO A 307 29.49 16.57 10.95
CA PRO A 307 29.89 16.15 9.59
C PRO A 307 29.15 14.91 9.07
N ASP A 308 28.63 14.08 9.97
CA ASP A 308 27.97 12.81 9.63
C ASP A 308 26.47 12.95 9.29
N TYR A 309 25.95 14.19 9.29
CA TYR A 309 24.51 14.45 9.20
C TYR A 309 24.20 15.48 8.10
N ASP A 310 23.30 15.11 7.20
CA ASP A 310 22.63 16.08 6.32
C ASP A 310 21.62 16.89 7.12
N ILE A 311 21.49 18.18 6.81
CA ILE A 311 20.63 19.11 7.53
C ILE A 311 19.66 19.74 6.55
N THR A 312 18.39 19.80 6.92
CA THR A 312 17.38 20.51 6.13
C THR A 312 16.68 21.59 6.95
N LEU A 313 16.29 22.66 6.27
CA LEU A 313 15.49 23.73 6.86
C LEU A 313 14.34 24.10 5.90
N SER A 314 13.13 24.11 6.43
CA SER A 314 11.91 24.53 5.74
C SER A 314 11.20 25.65 6.49
N ALA A 315 10.16 26.25 5.90
CA ALA A 315 9.29 27.20 6.59
C ALA A 315 7.82 26.75 6.58
N ASP A 316 7.20 26.83 7.76
CA ASP A 316 5.82 26.43 8.04
C ASP A 316 5.49 25.02 7.52
N ASN A 317 6.40 24.07 7.69
CA ASN A 317 6.11 22.64 7.48
C ASN A 317 5.25 22.10 8.63
N LEU A 318 4.00 22.56 8.68
CA LEU A 318 3.04 22.19 9.72
C LEU A 318 2.73 20.69 9.69
N LEU A 319 2.77 20.06 8.52
CA LEU A 319 2.58 18.61 8.40
C LEU A 319 3.67 17.83 9.15
N GLY A 320 4.94 18.25 9.03
CA GLY A 320 6.04 17.64 9.77
C GLY A 320 5.90 17.80 11.28
N VAL A 321 5.39 18.95 11.74
CA VAL A 321 5.11 19.22 13.15
C VAL A 321 3.96 18.35 13.66
N GLU A 322 2.84 18.31 12.94
CA GLU A 322 1.67 17.50 13.28
C GLU A 322 2.04 16.01 13.35
N PHE A 323 2.79 15.53 12.36
CA PHE A 323 3.25 14.14 12.35
C PHE A 323 4.15 13.82 13.56
N THR A 324 5.00 14.76 13.96
CA THR A 324 5.85 14.61 15.13
C THR A 324 5.05 14.45 16.42
N GLN A 325 3.92 15.17 16.52
CA GLN A 325 3.04 15.08 17.69
C GLN A 325 2.24 13.78 17.73
N VAL A 326 1.81 13.26 16.57
CA VAL A 326 1.20 11.93 16.47
C VAL A 326 2.19 10.87 16.97
N CYS A 327 3.44 10.93 16.50
CA CYS A 327 4.49 10.01 16.94
C CYS A 327 4.77 10.12 18.45
N GLU A 328 4.81 11.34 19.01
CA GLU A 328 4.96 11.54 20.45
C GLU A 328 3.79 10.95 21.25
N SER A 329 2.57 11.13 20.76
CA SER A 329 1.37 10.61 21.41
C SER A 329 1.32 9.08 21.34
N ALA A 330 1.82 8.49 20.26
CA ALA A 330 2.01 7.05 20.15
C ALA A 330 3.09 6.55 21.12
N GLN A 331 4.22 7.25 21.25
CA GLN A 331 5.29 6.89 22.19
C GLN A 331 4.81 6.92 23.66
N LYS A 332 3.89 7.83 24.02
CA LYS A 332 3.28 7.87 25.36
C LYS A 332 2.36 6.67 25.66
N GLN A 333 1.81 6.04 24.63
CA GLN A 333 0.92 4.87 24.75
C GLN A 333 1.69 3.55 24.61
N CYS A 334 2.71 3.52 23.74
CA CYS A 334 3.54 2.37 23.45
C CYS A 334 5.02 2.80 23.44
N HIS A 335 5.75 2.57 24.53
CA HIS A 335 7.14 3.04 24.64
C HIS A 335 8.07 2.34 23.64
N SER A 336 7.71 1.16 23.13
CA SER A 336 8.47 0.46 22.09
C SER A 336 8.43 1.16 20.72
N PHE A 337 7.56 2.15 20.49
CA PHE A 337 7.42 2.84 19.20
C PHE A 337 8.75 3.40 18.68
N ALA A 338 9.49 4.13 19.54
CA ALA A 338 10.75 4.76 19.14
C ALA A 338 11.82 3.72 18.76
N LEU A 339 11.97 2.68 19.58
CA LEU A 339 12.91 1.58 19.32
C LEU A 339 12.55 0.81 18.06
N LEU A 340 11.26 0.59 17.81
CA LEU A 340 10.79 -0.13 16.62
C LEU A 340 10.96 0.71 15.35
N GLY A 341 10.71 2.02 15.43
CA GLY A 341 11.03 2.94 14.34
C GLY A 341 12.53 2.96 14.00
N ARG A 342 13.42 2.90 15.01
CA ARG A 342 14.87 2.76 14.80
C ARG A 342 15.22 1.44 14.13
N LEU A 343 14.68 0.32 14.62
CA LEU A 343 14.92 -0.99 14.03
C LEU A 343 14.44 -1.08 12.58
N LEU A 344 13.26 -0.51 12.29
CA LEU A 344 12.77 -0.38 10.92
C LEU A 344 13.72 0.45 10.07
N ARG A 345 14.23 1.58 10.56
CA ARG A 345 15.20 2.40 9.79
C ARG A 345 16.54 1.71 9.56
N ILE A 346 16.99 0.88 10.51
CA ILE A 346 18.15 0.00 10.32
C ILE A 346 17.84 -0.96 9.18
N TRP A 347 16.72 -1.69 9.25
CA TRP A 347 16.28 -2.58 8.17
C TRP A 347 16.21 -1.89 6.80
N LEU A 348 15.67 -0.66 6.73
CA LEU A 348 15.63 0.12 5.49
C LEU A 348 17.03 0.44 4.95
N LYS A 349 17.95 0.83 5.83
CA LYS A 349 19.34 1.13 5.46
C LYS A 349 20.07 -0.12 5.00
N GLU A 350 19.91 -1.20 5.75
CA GLU A 350 20.58 -2.48 5.53
C GLU A 350 20.15 -3.12 4.20
N LEU A 351 18.89 -2.95 3.79
CA LEU A 351 18.35 -3.44 2.51
C LEU A 351 18.22 -2.34 1.44
N SER A 352 18.88 -1.18 1.61
CA SER A 352 18.87 -0.09 0.62
C SER A 352 17.47 0.40 0.19
N LEU A 353 16.46 0.29 1.05
CA LEU A 353 15.07 0.72 0.78
C LEU A 353 14.89 2.25 0.85
N ASN A 354 15.92 2.99 1.24
CA ASN A 354 15.91 4.44 1.44
C ASN A 354 16.86 5.22 0.53
N SER A 355 17.56 4.58 -0.41
CA SER A 355 18.58 5.17 -1.27
C SER A 355 18.37 4.87 -2.76
N GLY A 356 18.90 5.73 -3.64
CA GLY A 356 18.94 5.49 -5.10
C GLY A 356 17.60 5.13 -5.75
N GLU A 357 17.66 4.25 -6.74
CA GLU A 357 16.50 3.73 -7.49
C GLU A 357 15.62 2.79 -6.64
N THR A 358 16.17 2.21 -5.57
CA THR A 358 15.47 1.33 -4.63
C THR A 358 14.74 2.10 -3.52
N LYS A 359 14.87 3.44 -3.47
CA LYS A 359 14.17 4.28 -2.49
C LYS A 359 12.66 4.23 -2.74
N VAL A 360 11.99 3.41 -1.94
CA VAL A 360 10.56 3.12 -2.08
C VAL A 360 9.73 4.31 -1.57
N TRP A 361 10.06 4.84 -0.39
CA TRP A 361 9.42 6.02 0.18
C TRP A 361 10.38 6.87 1.02
N GLY A 362 9.94 8.06 1.40
CA GLY A 362 10.54 8.79 2.52
C GLY A 362 10.42 7.97 3.81
N THR A 363 11.42 8.04 4.68
CA THR A 363 11.48 7.21 5.90
C THR A 363 10.28 7.41 6.85
N TYR A 364 9.61 8.57 6.80
CA TYR A 364 8.37 8.84 7.54
C TYR A 364 7.23 7.85 7.21
N PHE A 365 7.23 7.29 5.99
CA PHE A 365 6.22 6.33 5.56
C PHE A 365 6.25 5.06 6.41
N PHE A 366 7.42 4.63 6.85
CA PHE A 366 7.57 3.46 7.71
C PHE A 366 7.12 3.73 9.15
N ASP A 367 7.28 4.97 9.62
CA ASP A 367 6.68 5.40 10.88
C ASP A 367 5.14 5.36 10.80
N LEU A 368 4.54 5.70 9.64
CA LEU A 368 3.08 5.55 9.40
C LEU A 368 2.62 4.09 9.40
N LEU A 369 3.36 3.19 8.73
CA LEU A 369 3.07 1.76 8.77
C LEU A 369 3.13 1.22 10.20
N LEU A 370 4.14 1.65 10.96
CA LEU A 370 4.26 1.28 12.35
C LEU A 370 3.05 1.76 13.18
N LEU A 371 2.65 3.03 13.05
CA LEU A 371 1.46 3.55 13.73
C LEU A 371 0.21 2.71 13.41
N ARG A 372 0.03 2.34 12.14
CA ARG A 372 -1.10 1.50 11.72
C ARG A 372 -1.04 0.10 12.32
N LEU A 373 0.13 -0.53 12.35
CA LEU A 373 0.31 -1.83 12.99
C LEU A 373 -0.08 -1.76 14.47
N LEU A 374 0.43 -0.77 15.19
CA LEU A 374 0.15 -0.59 16.63
C LEU A 374 -1.34 -0.34 16.88
N GLU A 375 -1.99 0.47 16.04
CA GLU A 375 -3.44 0.71 16.12
C GLU A 375 -4.24 -0.58 15.86
N LYS A 376 -3.92 -1.34 14.81
CA LYS A 376 -4.58 -2.61 14.48
C LYS A 376 -4.46 -3.63 15.62
N ARG A 377 -3.36 -3.55 16.38
CA ARG A 377 -3.11 -4.37 17.57
C ARG A 377 -3.66 -3.76 18.86
N ARG A 378 -4.37 -2.63 18.78
CA ARG A 378 -4.96 -1.90 19.90
C ARG A 378 -3.93 -1.45 20.95
N LEU A 379 -2.68 -1.29 20.55
CA LEU A 379 -1.58 -0.80 21.40
C LEU A 379 -1.57 0.73 21.49
N ILE A 380 -2.17 1.39 20.51
CA ILE A 380 -2.44 2.82 20.52
C ILE A 380 -3.88 3.07 20.09
N THR A 381 -4.44 4.20 20.50
CA THR A 381 -5.74 4.70 20.03
C THR A 381 -5.64 6.18 19.64
N TYR A 382 -6.14 6.51 18.46
CA TYR A 382 -6.17 7.89 17.97
C TYR A 382 -7.14 8.78 18.78
N ASN A 383 -8.17 8.20 19.43
CA ASN A 383 -9.13 8.96 20.24
C ASN A 383 -8.51 9.60 21.48
N SER A 384 -7.37 9.09 21.96
CA SER A 384 -6.65 9.64 23.12
C SER A 384 -5.64 10.72 22.74
N MET A 385 -5.37 10.88 21.45
CA MET A 385 -4.54 11.96 20.93
C MET A 385 -5.45 13.21 20.89
N LYS A 386 -5.06 14.36 21.46
CA LYS A 386 -5.96 15.54 21.59
C LYS A 386 -6.29 16.21 20.25
N SER A 387 -7.55 16.56 20.02
CA SER A 387 -8.11 17.08 18.74
C SER A 387 -7.58 18.45 18.28
N PHE A 388 -7.64 18.67 16.95
CA PHE A 388 -7.25 19.87 16.19
C PHE A 388 -7.81 21.21 16.71
N ASP A 389 -8.97 21.23 17.38
CA ASP A 389 -9.65 22.48 17.77
C ASP A 389 -8.90 23.25 18.89
N ALA A 390 -8.10 22.56 19.70
CA ALA A 390 -7.18 23.21 20.63
C ALA A 390 -5.97 23.88 19.93
N TYR A 391 -5.65 23.48 18.69
CA TYR A 391 -4.48 23.95 17.93
C TYR A 391 -4.77 25.21 17.10
N LYS A 392 -6.03 25.40 16.67
CA LYS A 392 -6.46 26.67 16.03
C LYS A 392 -6.44 27.85 17.00
N THR A 393 -6.54 27.58 18.30
CA THR A 393 -6.79 28.62 19.31
C THR A 393 -5.55 29.10 20.06
N HIS A 394 -4.49 28.30 20.30
CA HIS A 394 -3.39 28.75 21.18
C HIS A 394 -1.95 28.39 20.73
N ASN A 395 -1.17 29.46 20.53
CA ASN A 395 0.22 29.63 20.95
C ASN A 395 1.27 28.61 20.43
N TYR A 396 2.01 28.98 19.38
CA TYR A 396 3.20 28.28 18.85
C TYR A 396 4.27 27.92 19.91
N GLN A 397 4.15 28.44 21.14
CA GLN A 397 4.99 28.08 22.29
C GLN A 397 4.86 26.63 22.77
N GLN A 398 3.71 25.97 22.60
CA GLN A 398 3.53 24.56 22.98
C GLN A 398 4.00 23.57 21.89
N LEU A 399 4.28 24.06 20.67
CA LEU A 399 4.67 23.25 19.51
C LEU A 399 6.19 23.02 19.39
N THR A 400 6.98 23.64 20.26
CA THR A 400 8.45 23.59 20.19
C THR A 400 9.03 22.38 20.90
N LYS A 401 9.34 21.31 20.15
CA LYS A 401 10.44 20.41 20.53
C LYS A 401 11.75 21.04 20.08
N LYS A 402 12.49 21.62 21.02
CA LYS A 402 13.92 21.96 20.85
C LYS A 402 14.76 20.71 21.15
N CYS A 403 15.99 20.62 20.61
CA CYS A 403 16.95 19.55 20.95
C CYS A 403 17.03 19.28 22.46
N GLN A 404 17.02 20.36 23.26
CA GLN A 404 17.05 20.34 24.73
C GLN A 404 15.97 19.49 25.40
N ASN A 405 14.77 19.39 24.80
CA ASN A 405 13.65 18.62 25.35
C ASN A 405 13.74 17.13 24.99
N ILE A 406 14.41 16.80 23.88
CA ILE A 406 14.61 15.42 23.42
C ILE A 406 15.63 14.72 24.32
N TYR A 407 16.71 15.42 24.70
CA TYR A 407 17.75 14.91 25.61
C TYR A 407 17.18 14.43 26.97
N LYS A 408 16.19 15.13 27.54
CA LYS A 408 15.56 14.74 28.82
C LYS A 408 14.64 13.52 28.70
N LEU A 409 14.09 13.23 27.52
CA LEU A 409 13.13 12.14 27.31
C LEU A 409 13.82 10.78 27.08
N MET A 410 15.05 10.75 26.55
CA MET A 410 15.80 9.52 26.30
C MET A 410 16.16 8.74 27.57
N ASN A 411 16.22 9.41 28.73
CA ASN A 411 16.58 8.80 30.01
C ASN A 411 15.38 8.16 30.75
N ASN A 412 14.19 8.08 30.13
CA ASN A 412 12.97 7.59 30.79
C ASN A 412 12.39 6.30 30.17
N ASP A 413 13.18 5.58 29.37
CA ASP A 413 12.77 4.31 28.77
C ASP A 413 12.63 3.22 29.85
N LYS A 414 11.40 2.93 30.25
CA LYS A 414 11.07 1.81 31.15
C LYS A 414 11.58 0.49 30.55
N GLU A 415 12.30 -0.31 31.35
CA GLU A 415 12.91 -1.57 30.91
C GLU A 415 11.91 -2.61 30.36
N VAL A 416 10.66 -2.60 30.84
CA VAL A 416 9.65 -3.62 30.52
C VAL A 416 9.27 -3.66 29.03
N ASP A 417 9.28 -2.50 28.34
CA ASP A 417 8.89 -2.41 26.93
C ASP A 417 10.03 -2.75 25.93
N LYS A 418 11.25 -2.96 26.43
CA LYS A 418 12.40 -3.43 25.65
C LYS A 418 12.32 -4.93 25.36
N LEU A 419 11.54 -5.68 26.15
CA LEU A 419 11.47 -7.14 26.11
C LEU A 419 10.66 -7.72 24.94
N MET A 420 10.01 -6.89 24.10
CA MET A 420 9.12 -7.35 23.02
C MET A 420 9.48 -6.78 21.64
N ILE A 421 10.61 -6.06 21.53
CA ILE A 421 10.96 -5.31 20.31
C ILE A 421 11.09 -6.18 19.06
N GLY A 422 11.75 -7.33 19.19
CA GLY A 422 11.88 -8.33 18.14
C GLY A 422 10.54 -8.94 17.79
N SER A 423 9.72 -9.28 18.80
CA SER A 423 8.36 -9.79 18.56
C SER A 423 7.50 -8.82 17.74
N TYR A 424 7.54 -7.52 18.05
CA TYR A 424 6.82 -6.51 17.25
C TYR A 424 7.40 -6.33 15.84
N PHE A 425 8.72 -6.45 15.68
CA PHE A 425 9.35 -6.43 14.36
C PHE A 425 8.95 -7.64 13.50
N MET A 426 8.89 -8.84 14.09
CA MET A 426 8.34 -10.01 13.43
C MET A 426 6.87 -9.81 13.03
N MET A 427 6.06 -9.21 13.92
CA MET A 427 4.67 -8.88 13.61
C MET A 427 4.54 -7.88 12.46
N PHE A 428 5.44 -6.90 12.38
CA PHE A 428 5.52 -5.97 11.24
C PHE A 428 5.80 -6.74 9.95
N LEU A 429 6.82 -7.60 9.93
CA LEU A 429 7.18 -8.40 8.75
C LEU A 429 6.07 -9.37 8.35
N LEU A 430 5.34 -9.97 9.29
CA LEU A 430 4.20 -10.82 9.00
C LEU A 430 3.02 -10.03 8.41
N GLU A 431 2.65 -8.92 9.04
CA GLU A 431 1.56 -8.06 8.58
C GLU A 431 1.84 -7.56 7.16
N TYR A 432 3.07 -7.13 6.89
CA TYR A 432 3.39 -6.52 5.61
C TYR A 432 3.94 -7.50 4.55
N GLY A 433 4.55 -8.61 4.94
CA GLY A 433 5.11 -9.61 4.02
C GLY A 433 4.12 -10.70 3.58
N ILE A 434 3.14 -11.04 4.45
CA ILE A 434 2.19 -12.12 4.22
C ILE A 434 0.76 -11.61 4.04
N HIS A 435 0.34 -10.63 4.85
CA HIS A 435 -1.02 -10.11 4.82
C HIS A 435 -1.19 -8.88 3.93
N PHE A 436 -0.09 -8.26 3.49
CA PHE A 436 -0.16 -7.17 2.54
C PHE A 436 -0.48 -7.72 1.17
N PRO A 437 -1.56 -7.26 0.54
CA PRO A 437 -1.93 -7.82 -0.74
C PRO A 437 -1.07 -7.16 -1.83
N GLN A 438 -0.60 -7.97 -2.78
CA GLN A 438 0.61 -7.75 -3.59
C GLN A 438 0.39 -6.82 -4.78
N HIS A 439 -0.33 -5.75 -4.51
CA HIS A 439 -0.95 -4.89 -5.49
C HIS A 439 0.04 -4.06 -6.29
N HIS A 440 -0.02 -4.20 -7.61
CA HIS A 440 0.55 -3.24 -8.54
C HIS A 440 -0.19 -1.91 -8.39
N GLY A 441 0.43 -0.98 -7.66
CA GLY A 441 -0.13 0.34 -7.42
C GLY A 441 -1.39 0.29 -6.57
N MET A 442 -1.24 0.06 -5.26
CA MET A 442 -2.32 0.42 -4.34
C MET A 442 -1.91 1.42 -3.28
N THR A 443 -2.80 2.39 -3.15
CA THR A 443 -3.09 3.19 -1.96
C THR A 443 -3.35 2.30 -0.75
N PHE A 444 -2.59 2.50 0.33
CA PHE A 444 -2.74 1.82 1.62
C PHE A 444 -4.15 1.97 2.20
N PRO A 445 -4.98 0.91 2.30
CA PRO A 445 -6.21 1.02 3.04
C PRO A 445 -5.88 1.14 4.54
N PHE A 446 -5.78 2.37 5.04
CA PHE A 446 -5.91 2.65 6.46
C PHE A 446 -7.36 2.32 6.81
N SER A 447 -7.62 1.10 7.29
CA SER A 447 -9.01 0.69 7.57
C SER A 447 -9.55 1.51 8.72
N THR A 448 -10.64 2.19 8.39
CA THR A 448 -11.65 2.76 9.26
C THR A 448 -12.22 1.65 10.15
N VAL A 449 -11.97 1.74 11.45
CA VAL A 449 -13.07 1.48 12.37
C VAL A 449 -13.91 2.73 12.29
N LEU A 450 -14.92 2.71 11.43
CA LEU A 450 -16.14 3.54 11.41
C LEU A 450 -16.83 3.28 10.06
N ASP A 451 -18.11 2.91 10.15
CA ASP A 451 -18.96 2.42 9.07
C ASP A 451 -18.90 3.23 7.78
N SER A 452 -18.96 2.48 6.67
CA SER A 452 -19.41 2.87 5.34
C SER A 452 -19.05 4.29 4.91
N HIS A 453 -18.02 4.46 4.06
CA HIS A 453 -18.11 5.09 2.74
C HIS A 453 -16.80 4.88 1.98
N THR A 454 -17.00 4.60 0.70
CA THR A 454 -16.09 4.17 -0.37
C THR A 454 -14.75 4.91 -0.42
N ILE A 455 -13.66 4.14 -0.57
CA ILE A 455 -12.35 4.65 -1.04
C ILE A 455 -12.48 4.88 -2.54
N ASP A 456 -12.53 6.15 -2.96
CA ASP A 456 -12.45 6.53 -4.38
C ASP A 456 -10.99 6.42 -4.84
N LEU A 457 -10.71 5.40 -5.67
CA LEU A 457 -9.38 5.10 -6.22
C LEU A 457 -9.04 5.93 -7.47
N SER A 458 -9.91 6.84 -7.92
CA SER A 458 -9.68 7.57 -9.17
C SER A 458 -8.62 8.67 -9.09
N HIS A 459 -8.18 9.08 -7.90
CA HIS A 459 -7.28 10.25 -7.73
C HIS A 459 -6.10 10.04 -6.77
N GLY A 460 -5.79 8.81 -6.36
CA GLY A 460 -4.60 8.53 -5.55
C GLY A 460 -4.51 9.37 -4.27
N LYS A 461 -5.64 9.61 -3.57
CA LYS A 461 -5.70 10.29 -2.26
C LYS A 461 -6.43 9.42 -1.25
N LEU A 462 -5.76 9.10 -0.14
CA LEU A 462 -6.40 8.53 1.04
C LEU A 462 -6.77 9.67 1.99
N CYS A 463 -8.05 9.69 2.36
CA CYS A 463 -8.61 10.62 3.33
C CYS A 463 -8.82 9.88 4.65
N PHE A 464 -8.18 10.35 5.73
CA PHE A 464 -8.70 10.10 7.07
C PHE A 464 -9.81 11.12 7.30
N VAL A 465 -11.06 10.67 7.43
CA VAL A 465 -12.14 11.54 7.92
C VAL A 465 -12.74 10.94 9.18
N LYS A 466 -12.55 11.70 10.26
CA LYS A 466 -13.42 11.95 11.43
C LYS A 466 -12.80 11.53 12.77
N GLY A 467 -12.38 12.54 13.53
CA GLY A 467 -11.70 12.43 14.83
C GLY A 467 -10.82 13.64 15.18
N GLY A 468 -10.72 14.66 14.32
CA GLY A 468 -9.93 15.86 14.62
C GLY A 468 -8.42 15.69 14.42
N PHE A 469 -7.99 14.73 13.60
CA PHE A 469 -6.64 14.68 13.02
C PHE A 469 -6.77 14.43 11.52
N THR A 470 -6.17 15.29 10.72
CA THR A 470 -6.19 15.16 9.26
C THR A 470 -4.75 15.13 8.77
N VAL A 471 -4.05 14.01 8.95
CA VAL A 471 -2.77 13.77 8.28
C VAL A 471 -3.07 13.13 6.93
N LEU A 472 -3.26 13.98 5.90
CA LEU A 472 -3.54 13.56 4.53
C LEU A 472 -2.27 13.01 3.87
N HIS A 473 -2.12 11.69 3.81
CA HIS A 473 -1.10 11.08 2.92
C HIS A 473 -1.67 9.84 2.24
N SER A 474 -1.81 9.93 0.91
CA SER A 474 -1.73 8.77 0.05
C SER A 474 -0.26 8.45 -0.21
N ALA A 475 0.21 7.32 0.29
CA ALA A 475 1.39 6.69 -0.28
C ALA A 475 0.91 5.81 -1.43
N TYR A 476 0.66 6.42 -2.59
CA TYR A 476 0.53 5.66 -3.82
C TYR A 476 1.93 5.30 -4.30
N ILE A 477 2.21 4.00 -4.46
CA ILE A 477 3.41 3.59 -5.17
C ILE A 477 3.06 3.56 -6.65
N GLY A 478 3.32 4.67 -7.33
CA GLY A 478 3.24 4.70 -8.80
C GLY A 478 4.33 3.89 -9.47
N ASP A 479 5.34 3.46 -8.71
CA ASP A 479 6.48 2.69 -9.20
C ASP A 479 6.40 1.23 -8.76
N ILE A 480 5.89 0.41 -9.68
CA ILE A 480 5.74 -1.03 -9.53
C ILE A 480 7.06 -1.76 -9.19
N LYS A 481 8.20 -1.24 -9.65
CA LYS A 481 9.52 -1.86 -9.42
C LYS A 481 9.96 -1.68 -7.97
N LYS A 482 9.78 -0.47 -7.45
CA LYS A 482 10.07 -0.16 -6.03
C LYS A 482 9.18 -0.94 -5.08
N TYR A 483 7.90 -1.09 -5.43
CA TYR A 483 7.00 -1.93 -4.67
C TYR A 483 7.44 -3.40 -4.65
N ARG A 484 7.81 -3.93 -5.82
CA ARG A 484 8.31 -5.30 -5.95
C ARG A 484 9.55 -5.52 -5.07
N TYR A 485 10.51 -4.59 -5.14
CA TYR A 485 11.71 -4.60 -4.31
C TYR A 485 11.38 -4.58 -2.81
N PHE A 486 10.43 -3.75 -2.39
CA PHE A 486 9.95 -3.71 -1.01
C PHE A 486 9.36 -5.05 -0.54
N VAL A 487 8.50 -5.67 -1.35
CA VAL A 487 7.85 -6.94 -1.02
C VAL A 487 8.89 -8.07 -0.95
N ASN A 488 9.82 -8.09 -1.90
CA ASN A 488 10.96 -9.00 -1.90
C ASN A 488 11.80 -8.86 -0.61
N ALA A 489 12.08 -7.62 -0.18
CA ALA A 489 12.78 -7.32 1.07
C ALA A 489 12.00 -7.81 2.30
N LEU A 490 10.68 -7.66 2.33
CA LEU A 490 9.84 -8.13 3.43
C LEU A 490 9.87 -9.65 3.58
N ILE A 491 9.74 -10.40 2.49
CA ILE A 491 9.66 -11.86 2.52
C ILE A 491 10.99 -12.48 2.94
N THR A 492 12.09 -11.98 2.37
CA THR A 492 13.45 -12.44 2.71
C THR A 492 13.79 -12.13 4.16
N SER A 493 13.44 -10.93 4.64
CA SER A 493 13.64 -10.54 6.04
C SER A 493 12.76 -11.33 7.01
N LEU A 494 11.52 -11.64 6.61
CA LEU A 494 10.63 -12.46 7.42
C LEU A 494 11.22 -13.85 7.65
N TRP A 495 11.76 -14.47 6.59
CA TRP A 495 12.42 -15.76 6.73
C TRP A 495 13.73 -15.67 7.52
N GLU A 496 14.51 -14.59 7.37
CA GLU A 496 15.69 -14.34 8.22
C GLU A 496 15.31 -14.40 9.70
N VAL A 497 14.30 -13.62 10.10
CA VAL A 497 13.79 -13.56 11.47
C VAL A 497 13.24 -14.90 11.94
N VAL A 498 12.43 -15.59 11.13
CA VAL A 498 11.86 -16.89 11.52
C VAL A 498 12.94 -17.96 11.64
N SER A 499 13.89 -18.00 10.70
CA SER A 499 15.02 -18.93 10.76
C SER A 499 15.87 -18.71 12.01
N PHE A 500 16.02 -17.45 12.45
CA PHE A 500 16.69 -17.12 13.70
C PHE A 500 15.89 -17.59 14.93
N LEU A 501 14.59 -17.29 14.96
CA LEU A 501 13.70 -17.61 16.08
C LEU A 501 13.54 -19.12 16.31
N THR A 502 13.62 -19.91 15.24
CA THR A 502 13.39 -21.37 15.24
C THR A 502 14.69 -22.17 15.22
N ASN A 503 15.85 -21.49 15.17
CA ASN A 503 17.17 -22.09 14.91
C ASN A 503 17.20 -22.97 13.66
N THR A 504 16.46 -22.58 12.63
CA THR A 504 16.43 -23.25 11.32
C THR A 504 17.56 -22.70 10.45
N ALA A 505 18.17 -23.55 9.63
CA ALA A 505 19.14 -23.13 8.63
C ALA A 505 18.45 -22.27 7.56
N PHE A 506 18.96 -21.06 7.30
CA PHE A 506 18.32 -20.11 6.38
C PHE A 506 18.15 -20.70 4.97
N ASN A 507 19.14 -21.48 4.51
CA ASN A 507 19.16 -22.17 3.22
C ASN A 507 18.16 -23.34 3.09
N SER A 508 17.41 -23.69 4.14
CA SER A 508 16.27 -24.64 4.02
C SER A 508 15.15 -24.09 3.15
N VAL A 509 15.13 -22.77 2.93
CA VAL A 509 14.26 -22.09 1.98
C VAL A 509 15.13 -21.47 0.89
N ASN A 510 14.81 -21.81 -0.35
CA ASN A 510 15.46 -21.27 -1.53
C ASN A 510 14.57 -20.19 -2.17
N PHE A 511 15.19 -19.07 -2.47
CA PHE A 511 14.56 -17.89 -3.06
C PHE A 511 14.91 -17.83 -4.54
N LYS A 512 13.90 -17.98 -5.40
CA LYS A 512 14.08 -17.98 -6.85
C LYS A 512 13.39 -16.77 -7.47
N TYR A 513 14.13 -16.03 -8.29
CA TYR A 513 13.57 -14.93 -9.07
C TYR A 513 12.85 -15.43 -10.33
N VAL A 514 11.72 -14.81 -10.63
CA VAL A 514 10.94 -15.04 -11.86
C VAL A 514 10.47 -13.72 -12.45
N LYS A 515 10.40 -13.68 -13.78
CA LYS A 515 9.82 -12.58 -14.55
C LYS A 515 8.28 -12.70 -14.58
N GLU A 516 7.61 -11.63 -14.98
CA GLU A 516 6.13 -11.58 -14.99
C GLU A 516 5.48 -12.60 -15.94
N ASP A 517 6.20 -13.00 -16.98
CA ASP A 517 5.82 -14.04 -17.94
C ASP A 517 6.13 -15.48 -17.45
N GLY A 518 6.64 -15.63 -16.23
CA GLY A 518 6.94 -16.93 -15.62
C GLY A 518 8.30 -17.52 -16.02
N THR A 519 9.08 -16.84 -16.84
CA THR A 519 10.45 -17.26 -17.15
C THR A 519 11.39 -17.06 -15.95
N ASN A 520 12.51 -17.78 -15.94
CA ASN A 520 13.52 -17.66 -14.89
C ASN A 520 14.08 -16.22 -14.86
N GLY A 521 14.23 -15.69 -13.65
CA GLY A 521 14.84 -14.39 -13.43
C GLY A 521 16.37 -14.41 -13.53
N GLU A 522 16.94 -13.23 -13.69
CA GLU A 522 18.35 -12.89 -13.74
C GLU A 522 18.88 -12.33 -12.41
N GLU A 523 18.16 -12.58 -11.32
CA GLU A 523 18.49 -12.12 -9.96
C GLU A 523 18.40 -10.59 -9.80
N ASP A 524 17.41 -9.98 -10.46
CA ASP A 524 17.14 -8.54 -10.33
C ASP A 524 15.93 -8.28 -9.39
N PRO A 525 16.16 -7.97 -8.10
CA PRO A 525 15.09 -7.74 -7.13
C PRO A 525 14.17 -6.56 -7.44
N LEU A 526 14.56 -5.63 -8.32
CA LEU A 526 13.71 -4.52 -8.75
C LEU A 526 12.73 -4.96 -9.84
N ASN A 527 13.19 -5.80 -10.77
CA ASN A 527 12.43 -6.17 -11.97
C ASN A 527 11.71 -7.52 -11.83
N GLU A 528 12.06 -8.33 -10.84
CA GLU A 528 11.66 -9.74 -10.75
C GLU A 528 11.03 -10.10 -9.42
N TYR A 529 10.12 -11.07 -9.44
CA TYR A 529 9.38 -11.52 -8.25
C TYR A 529 10.10 -12.69 -7.60
N LEU A 530 10.03 -12.74 -6.26
CA LEU A 530 10.49 -13.88 -5.50
C LEU A 530 9.42 -14.95 -5.35
N ILE A 531 9.74 -16.16 -5.83
CA ILE A 531 9.10 -17.42 -5.48
C ILE A 531 9.90 -18.07 -4.35
N VAL A 532 9.17 -18.62 -3.39
CA VAL A 532 9.74 -19.31 -2.23
C VAL A 532 9.63 -20.82 -2.43
N HIS A 533 10.77 -21.49 -2.56
CA HIS A 533 10.85 -22.95 -2.59
C HIS A 533 11.29 -23.46 -1.23
N ILE A 534 10.49 -24.34 -0.64
CA ILE A 534 10.72 -24.82 0.72
C ILE A 534 11.12 -26.28 0.61
N GLY A 535 12.37 -26.58 0.97
CA GLY A 535 12.88 -27.94 1.06
C GLY A 535 12.57 -28.59 2.40
N GLU A 536 13.34 -29.61 2.74
CA GLU A 536 13.36 -30.14 4.09
C GLU A 536 13.88 -29.06 5.06
N ILE A 537 13.10 -28.76 6.09
CA ILE A 537 13.48 -27.79 7.12
C ILE A 537 14.51 -28.45 8.05
N LYS A 538 15.74 -27.96 8.02
CA LYS A 538 16.85 -28.47 8.85
C LYS A 538 17.16 -27.49 9.98
N GLU A 539 17.38 -28.02 11.18
CA GLU A 539 17.97 -27.22 12.26
C GLU A 539 19.38 -26.78 11.86
N ASN A 540 19.78 -25.60 12.30
CA ASN A 540 21.13 -25.11 12.11
C ASN A 540 22.06 -25.85 13.08
N GLU A 541 23.12 -26.49 12.54
CA GLU A 541 24.10 -27.23 13.34
C GLU A 541 24.81 -26.32 14.34
N ASP A 542 25.06 -25.07 13.95
CA ASP A 542 25.52 -24.01 14.83
C ASP A 542 24.32 -23.23 15.40
N ASN A 543 24.15 -23.24 16.73
CA ASN A 543 23.18 -22.39 17.39
C ASN A 543 23.42 -20.92 17.00
N LYS A 544 22.43 -20.29 16.36
CA LYS A 544 22.53 -18.88 15.95
C LYS A 544 22.66 -17.98 17.18
N SER A 545 23.85 -17.43 17.41
CA SER A 545 24.13 -16.57 18.57
C SER A 545 23.89 -15.08 18.32
N SER A 546 23.76 -14.66 17.05
CA SER A 546 23.59 -13.26 16.67
C SER A 546 22.58 -13.10 15.54
N PHE A 547 21.77 -12.03 15.60
CA PHE A 547 20.84 -11.66 14.54
C PHE A 547 21.41 -10.53 13.68
N ASN A 548 21.32 -10.68 12.36
CA ASN A 548 21.62 -9.63 11.38
C ASN A 548 20.78 -9.84 10.10
N PHE A 549 20.92 -8.94 9.12
CA PHE A 549 20.20 -9.01 7.83
C PHE A 549 21.05 -9.54 6.68
N ASP A 550 22.15 -10.27 6.93
CA ASP A 550 23.13 -10.59 5.89
C ASP A 550 22.59 -11.53 4.81
N ASN A 551 21.75 -12.51 5.13
CA ASN A 551 21.21 -13.41 4.10
C ASN A 551 20.14 -12.70 3.27
N ALA A 552 19.24 -11.94 3.91
CA ALA A 552 18.31 -11.07 3.22
C ALA A 552 19.03 -10.08 2.29
N LYS A 553 20.11 -9.43 2.75
CA LYS A 553 20.95 -8.55 1.92
C LYS A 553 21.53 -9.24 0.71
N LYS A 554 22.06 -10.46 0.86
CA LYS A 554 22.64 -11.21 -0.26
C LYS A 554 21.61 -11.45 -1.35
N ILE A 555 20.35 -11.74 -0.98
CA ILE A 555 19.26 -11.92 -1.94
C ILE A 555 18.84 -10.59 -2.57
N MET A 556 18.84 -9.51 -1.80
CA MET A 556 18.39 -8.17 -2.23
C MET A 556 19.45 -7.34 -2.95
N LYS A 557 20.70 -7.82 -3.04
CA LYS A 557 21.76 -7.18 -3.82
C LYS A 557 21.64 -7.59 -5.28
N LYS A 558 21.68 -6.60 -6.16
CA LYS A 558 21.89 -6.80 -7.58
C LYS A 558 23.33 -7.29 -7.79
N ASN A 559 23.51 -8.43 -8.46
CA ASN A 559 24.83 -8.90 -8.88
C ASN A 559 25.41 -8.00 -9.97
#